data_AF-A0A835IYI4-F1
#
_entry.id   AF-A0A835IYI4-F1
#
_cell.length_a   1.000
_cell.length_b   1.000
_cell.length_c   1.000
_cell.angle_alpha   90.00
_cell.angle_beta   90.00
_cell.angle_gamma   90.00
#
_symmetry.space_group_name_H-M   'P 1'
#
loop_
_entity.id
_entity.type
_entity.pdbx_description
1 polymer ?
#
loop_
_entity_poly.entity_id
_entity_poly.type
_entity_poly.pdbx_seq_one_letter_code
_entity_poly.pdbx_strand_id
1 'polypeptide(L)'
;MERFTNRMWPQGNPSFSETIHSYAKQVVELDQLLRKMILKSMGVEKYYDEHIESNFYRFRVARYTIPDQPDELNETKMGCRAHTDMNLVTMLSENQVQGFQKMAA
;
A
#
# COMPACT_ATOMS: atom_id res chain seq x y z
N MET A 1 -1.62 14.54 -0.49
CA MET A 1 -0.33 14.29 -1.17
C MET A 1 0.60 15.49 -1.12
N GLU A 2 0.18 16.68 -1.54
CA GLU A 2 1.03 17.90 -1.50
C GLU A 2 1.69 18.18 -0.15
N ARG A 3 0.96 18.10 0.96
CA ARG A 3 1.55 18.26 2.30
C ARG A 3 2.64 17.22 2.61
N PHE A 4 2.49 16.00 2.11
CA PHE A 4 3.47 14.93 2.29
C PHE A 4 4.69 15.16 1.40
N THR A 5 4.48 15.46 0.11
CA THR A 5 5.56 15.68 -0.85
C THR A 5 6.37 16.95 -0.51
N ASN A 6 5.72 18.02 -0.06
CA ASN A 6 6.41 19.23 0.43
C ASN A 6 7.25 18.98 1.68
N ARG A 7 6.84 18.05 2.56
CA ARG A 7 7.66 17.64 3.73
C ARG A 7 8.86 16.82 3.32
N MET A 8 8.70 15.91 2.37
CA MET A 8 9.77 15.02 1.92
C MET A 8 10.79 15.73 1.01
N TRP A 9 10.33 16.67 0.18
CA TRP A 9 11.15 17.50 -0.69
C TRP A 9 10.82 18.99 -0.50
N PRO A 10 11.38 19.63 0.53
CA PRO A 10 11.14 21.06 0.79
C PRO A 10 11.59 21.98 -0.35
N GLN A 11 12.59 21.55 -1.13
CA GLN A 11 13.10 22.23 -2.32
C GLN A 11 12.29 21.89 -3.60
N GLY A 12 11.23 21.08 -3.46
CA GLY A 12 10.42 20.58 -4.54
C GLY A 12 10.94 19.28 -5.16
N ASN A 13 9.98 18.47 -5.63
CA ASN A 13 10.20 17.38 -6.58
C ASN A 13 8.90 17.16 -7.37
N PRO A 14 8.59 18.07 -8.33
CA PRO A 14 7.30 18.08 -9.03
C PRO A 14 7.04 16.77 -9.76
N SER A 15 8.06 16.24 -10.45
CA SER A 15 7.96 14.97 -11.18
C SER A 15 7.55 13.81 -10.28
N PHE A 16 8.18 13.64 -9.12
CA PHE A 16 7.79 12.60 -8.17
C PHE A 16 6.38 12.83 -7.62
N SER A 17 6.06 14.08 -7.22
CA SER A 17 4.76 14.43 -6.64
C SER A 17 3.61 14.17 -7.62
N GLU A 18 3.76 14.57 -8.88
CA GLU A 18 2.78 14.36 -9.94
C GLU A 18 2.63 12.86 -10.26
N THR A 19 3.75 12.14 -10.37
CA THR A 19 3.74 10.70 -10.65
C THR A 19 3.02 9.93 -9.56
N ILE A 20 3.37 10.18 -8.29
CA ILE A 20 2.80 9.44 -7.17
C ILE A 20 1.34 9.80 -6.94
N HIS A 21 0.94 11.04 -7.22
CA HIS A 21 -0.45 11.47 -7.15
C HIS A 21 -1.30 10.82 -8.24
N SER A 22 -0.81 10.81 -9.49
CA SER A 22 -1.48 10.14 -10.61
C SER A 22 -1.65 8.64 -10.36
N TYR A 23 -0.59 7.98 -9.89
CA TYR A 23 -0.64 6.57 -9.51
C TYR A 23 -1.66 6.31 -8.39
N ALA A 24 -1.60 7.08 -7.29
CA ALA A 24 -2.51 6.90 -6.17
C ALA A 24 -3.99 7.11 -6.57
N LYS A 25 -4.28 8.04 -7.48
CA LYS A 25 -5.64 8.27 -7.99
C LYS A 25 -6.19 7.03 -8.72
N GLN A 26 -5.42 6.46 -9.64
CA GLN A 26 -5.81 5.25 -10.37
C GLN A 26 -6.03 4.06 -9.44
N VAL A 27 -5.17 3.92 -8.43
CA VAL A 27 -5.29 2.89 -7.39
C VAL A 27 -6.57 3.07 -6.57
N VAL A 28 -6.94 4.30 -6.19
CA VAL A 28 -8.20 4.58 -5.48
C VAL A 28 -9.43 4.21 -6.31
N GLU A 29 -9.43 4.53 -7.61
CA GLU A 29 -10.53 4.17 -8.51
C GLU A 29 -10.71 2.64 -8.60
N LEU A 30 -9.60 1.89 -8.66
CA LEU A 30 -9.61 0.44 -8.63
C LEU A 30 -10.11 -0.12 -7.28
N ASP A 31 -9.65 0.44 -6.16
CA ASP A 31 -10.13 0.07 -4.81
C ASP A 31 -11.65 0.23 -4.69
N GLN A 32 -12.19 1.36 -5.15
CA GLN A 32 -13.62 1.64 -5.10
C GLN A 32 -14.43 0.61 -5.90
N LEU A 33 -13.96 0.26 -7.10
CA LEU A 33 -14.58 -0.80 -7.91
C LEU A 33 -14.57 -2.14 -7.18
N LEU A 34 -13.42 -2.55 -6.63
CA LEU A 34 -13.28 -3.80 -5.90
C LEU A 34 -14.18 -3.84 -4.66
N ARG A 35 -14.24 -2.75 -3.88
CA ARG A 35 -15.11 -2.63 -2.71
C ARG A 35 -16.57 -2.78 -3.07
N LYS A 36 -17.02 -2.14 -4.15
CA LYS A 36 -18.39 -2.30 -4.64
C LYS A 36 -18.68 -3.76 -5.00
N MET A 37 -17.76 -4.43 -5.70
CA MET A 37 -17.91 -5.84 -6.06
C MET A 37 -17.97 -6.75 -4.82
N ILE A 38 -17.15 -6.49 -3.79
CA ILE A 38 -17.15 -7.24 -2.52
C ILE A 38 -18.46 -7.02 -1.76
N LEU A 39 -18.90 -5.77 -1.57
CA LEU A 39 -20.16 -5.50 -0.86
C LEU A 39 -21.36 -6.09 -1.60
N LYS A 40 -21.32 -6.07 -2.94
CA LYS A 40 -22.34 -6.71 -3.77
C LYS A 40 -22.34 -8.23 -3.62
N SER A 41 -21.19 -8.90 -3.60
CA SER A 41 -21.11 -10.36 -3.40
C SER A 41 -21.60 -10.78 -2.01
N MET A 42 -21.51 -9.89 -1.03
CA MET A 42 -22.04 -10.06 0.32
C MET A 42 -23.52 -9.65 0.47
N GLY A 43 -24.17 -9.15 -0.59
CA GLY A 43 -25.58 -8.72 -0.55
C GLY A 43 -25.84 -7.42 0.22
N VAL A 44 -24.80 -6.62 0.49
CA VAL A 44 -24.85 -5.40 1.33
C VAL A 44 -24.40 -4.14 0.57
N GLU A 45 -24.48 -4.16 -0.77
CA GLU A 45 -24.11 -3.04 -1.66
C GLU A 45 -24.78 -1.70 -1.26
N LYS A 46 -25.96 -1.73 -0.63
CA LYS A 46 -26.65 -0.54 -0.14
C LYS A 46 -25.84 0.34 0.83
N TYR A 47 -24.82 -0.20 1.49
CA TYR A 47 -23.93 0.56 2.38
C TYR A 47 -22.65 1.05 1.71
N TYR A 48 -22.57 0.99 0.37
CA TYR A 48 -21.35 1.37 -0.36
C TYR A 48 -20.95 2.83 -0.07
N ASP A 49 -21.89 3.77 -0.14
CA ASP A 49 -21.58 5.19 0.05
C ASP A 49 -21.08 5.46 1.48
N GLU A 50 -21.78 4.93 2.51
CA GLU A 50 -21.36 5.02 3.93
C GLU A 50 -19.96 4.41 4.16
N HIS A 51 -19.67 3.28 3.50
CA HIS A 51 -18.37 2.62 3.59
C HIS A 51 -17.25 3.43 2.94
N ILE A 52 -17.51 4.09 1.81
CA ILE A 52 -16.52 4.95 1.16
C ILE A 52 -16.29 6.23 1.96
N GLU A 53 -17.34 6.84 2.51
CA GLU A 53 -17.24 8.05 3.33
C GLU A 53 -16.46 7.83 4.63
N SER A 54 -16.57 6.64 5.23
CA SER A 54 -15.83 6.29 6.44
C SER A 54 -14.40 5.77 6.18
N ASN A 55 -14.03 5.55 4.92
CA ASN A 55 -12.74 4.98 4.55
C ASN A 55 -11.65 6.05 4.41
N PHE A 56 -10.48 5.78 4.99
CA PHE A 56 -9.29 6.62 4.84
C PHE A 56 -8.21 5.87 4.06
N TYR A 57 -7.71 6.49 3.00
CA TYR A 57 -6.67 5.92 2.17
C TYR A 57 -5.28 6.12 2.80
N ARG A 58 -4.56 5.01 3.01
CA ARG A 58 -3.15 5.01 3.40
C ARG A 58 -2.30 4.60 2.21
N PHE A 59 -1.41 5.50 1.79
CA PHE A 59 -0.42 5.22 0.76
C PHE A 59 0.96 5.07 1.39
N ARG A 60 1.68 3.98 1.07
CA ARG A 60 3.00 3.69 1.62
C ARG A 60 4.00 3.42 0.50
N VAL A 61 5.13 4.13 0.53
CA VAL A 61 6.32 3.80 -0.25
C VAL A 61 7.34 3.20 0.72
N ALA A 62 7.84 2.01 0.41
CA ALA A 62 8.84 1.32 1.22
C ALA A 62 10.08 1.03 0.39
N ARG A 63 11.26 1.27 0.98
CA ARG A 63 12.55 0.87 0.43
C ARG A 63 13.19 -0.10 1.40
N TYR A 64 13.44 -1.32 0.95
CA TYR A 64 14.16 -2.34 1.71
C TYR A 64 15.62 -2.36 1.23
N THR A 65 16.56 -2.39 2.16
CA THR A 65 18.00 -2.47 1.88
C THR A 65 18.53 -3.83 2.29
N ILE A 66 19.38 -4.42 1.44
CA ILE A 66 20.16 -5.60 1.81
C ILE A 66 21.34 -5.11 2.65
N PRO A 67 21.70 -5.77 3.75
CA PRO A 67 22.85 -5.37 4.55
C PRO A 67 24.17 -5.66 3.82
N ASP A 68 25.15 -4.80 4.05
CA ASP A 68 26.46 -4.84 3.40
C ASP A 68 27.35 -6.02 3.85
N GLN A 69 27.00 -6.68 4.96
CA GLN A 69 27.71 -7.85 5.46
C GLN A 69 26.78 -9.03 5.69
N PRO A 70 27.20 -10.26 5.34
CA PRO A 70 26.53 -11.47 5.78
C PRO A 70 26.63 -11.52 7.30
N ASP A 71 25.48 -11.59 7.99
CA ASP A 71 25.51 -11.79 9.44
C ASP A 71 26.14 -13.15 9.73
N GLU A 72 27.06 -13.19 10.69
CA GLU A 72 27.66 -14.42 11.23
C GLU A 72 26.62 -15.33 11.92
N LEU A 73 25.44 -14.78 12.19
CA LEU A 73 24.25 -15.46 12.66
C LEU A 73 23.34 -15.67 11.45
N ASN A 74 23.06 -16.90 11.05
CA ASN A 74 22.16 -17.29 9.95
C ASN A 74 20.67 -16.86 10.15
N GLU A 75 20.41 -15.70 10.76
CA GLU A 75 19.08 -15.14 10.91
C GLU A 75 18.63 -14.51 9.60
N THR A 76 17.47 -14.95 9.09
CA THR A 76 16.84 -14.31 7.93
C THR A 76 16.46 -12.88 8.30
N LYS A 77 17.17 -11.89 7.74
CA LYS A 77 16.86 -10.48 7.99
C LYS A 77 15.51 -10.10 7.40
N MET A 78 14.52 -9.94 8.27
CA MET A 78 13.16 -9.57 7.88
C MET A 78 13.01 -8.05 7.72
N GLY A 79 12.65 -7.60 6.52
CA GLY A 79 12.32 -6.18 6.27
C GLY A 79 10.98 -5.75 6.87
N CYS A 80 10.05 -6.69 7.05
CA CYS A 80 8.76 -6.47 7.70
C CYS A 80 8.37 -7.73 8.48
N ARG A 81 7.89 -7.58 9.72
CA ARG A 81 7.43 -8.71 10.54
C ARG A 81 6.12 -9.25 9.99
N ALA A 82 5.83 -10.53 10.26
CA ALA A 82 4.53 -11.11 9.98
C ALA A 82 3.41 -10.30 10.65
N HIS A 83 2.38 -9.95 9.90
CA HIS A 83 1.23 -9.18 10.36
C HIS A 83 0.02 -9.44 9.45
N THR A 84 -1.14 -9.01 9.92
CA THR A 84 -2.32 -8.82 9.08
C THR A 84 -2.50 -7.33 8.82
N ASP A 85 -2.96 -7.00 7.62
CA ASP A 85 -3.38 -5.65 7.31
C ASP A 85 -4.68 -5.31 8.08
N MET A 86 -4.83 -4.05 8.48
CA MET A 86 -6.01 -3.59 9.23
C MET A 86 -7.16 -3.16 8.32
N ASN A 87 -6.94 -3.09 7.01
CA ASN A 87 -7.86 -2.61 6.00
C ASN A 87 -8.51 -3.74 5.21
N LEU A 88 -9.61 -3.42 4.52
CA LEU A 88 -10.39 -4.38 3.74
C LEU A 88 -9.62 -4.91 2.52
N VAL A 89 -8.94 -4.03 1.78
CA VAL A 89 -8.19 -4.36 0.56
C VAL A 89 -6.85 -3.64 0.57
N THR A 90 -5.76 -4.39 0.35
CA THR A 90 -4.42 -3.85 0.10
C THR A 90 -4.02 -4.13 -1.34
N MET A 91 -3.58 -3.10 -2.07
CA MET A 91 -2.91 -3.26 -3.35
C MET A 91 -1.41 -3.13 -3.13
N LEU A 92 -0.69 -4.22 -3.37
CA LEU A 92 0.77 -4.29 -3.25
C LEU A 92 1.41 -4.29 -4.64
N SER A 93 2.30 -3.33 -4.89
CA SER A 93 3.11 -3.26 -6.11
C SER A 93 4.57 -3.50 -5.75
N GLU A 94 5.10 -4.64 -6.18
CA GLU A 94 6.46 -5.10 -5.83
C GLU A 94 7.42 -4.96 -7.01
N ASN A 95 8.71 -4.78 -6.73
CA ASN A 95 9.77 -4.60 -7.72
C ASN A 95 10.31 -5.93 -8.28
N GLN A 96 9.46 -6.97 -8.40
CA GLN A 96 9.79 -8.31 -8.91
C GLN A 96 10.94 -9.03 -8.17
N VAL A 97 11.32 -8.57 -6.99
CA VAL A 97 12.27 -9.26 -6.11
C VAL A 97 11.49 -10.23 -5.21
N GLN A 98 12.01 -11.44 -5.04
CA GLN A 98 11.41 -12.40 -4.11
C GLN A 98 11.64 -11.94 -2.66
N GLY A 99 10.56 -11.83 -1.90
CA GLY A 99 10.63 -11.39 -0.49
C GLY A 99 9.28 -11.40 0.22
N PHE A 100 8.17 -11.30 -0.51
CA PHE A 100 6.85 -11.46 0.06
C PHE A 100 6.54 -12.92 0.40
N GLN A 101 6.07 -13.14 1.62
CA GLN A 101 5.69 -14.44 2.14
C GLN A 101 4.30 -14.34 2.75
N LYS A 102 3.54 -15.43 2.65
CA LYS A 102 2.23 -15.60 3.28
C LYS A 102 2.29 -16.81 4.18
N MET A 103 1.66 -16.72 5.33
CA MET A 103 1.44 -17.89 6.18
C MET A 103 0.54 -18.87 5.42
N ALA A 104 0.80 -20.17 5.56
CA ALA A 104 -0.10 -21.20 5.07
C ALA A 104 -1.43 -21.11 5.82
N ALA A 105 -2.53 -21.35 5.10
CA ALA A 105 -3.88 -21.43 5.65
C ALA A 105 -4.14 -22.78 6.33
#